data_AF-A0A2J7R6Q5-F1
#
_entry.id   AF-A0A2J7R6Q5-F1
#
_cell.length_a   1.000
_cell.length_b   1.000
_cell.length_c   1.000
_cell.angle_alpha   90.00
_cell.angle_beta   90.00
_cell.angle_gamma   90.00
#
_symmetry.space_group_name_H-M   'P 1'
#
loop_
_entity.id
_entity.type
_entity.pdbx_description
1 polymer ?
#
loop_
_entity_poly.entity_id
_entity_poly.type
_entity_poly.pdbx_seq_one_letter_code
_entity_poly.pdbx_strand_id
1 'polypeptide(L)'
;MTDAEHFVLPNEQPVVELDCTTAFKCLTPREKLYAHYLSRASWNGSLIILVQTSPEAPLVFVLLHKLFSLQPLSELKKAALGDQGVTPDEFQALLVYTSGIFTNAGNYKGFGDSKFVPNLPAAKFEVVIKCSEAYHREPKVMQSLWDRCKDAIYLLKEGVKCLGFHDKV
;
A
#
# COMPACT_ATOMS: atom_id res chain seq x y z
N MET A 1 -2.80 -23.82 11.08
CA MET A 1 -3.06 -22.57 10.37
C MET A 1 -3.03 -21.48 11.41
N THR A 2 -2.06 -20.59 11.32
CA THR A 2 -1.98 -19.48 12.26
C THR A 2 -3.08 -18.47 11.92
N ASP A 3 -3.69 -17.86 12.93
CA ASP A 3 -4.78 -16.87 12.78
C ASP A 3 -4.44 -15.72 11.80
N ALA A 4 -3.13 -15.48 11.58
CA ALA A 4 -2.59 -14.48 10.66
C ALA A 4 -2.83 -14.75 9.16
N GLU A 5 -3.03 -16.02 8.75
CA GLU A 5 -3.24 -16.37 7.33
C GLU A 5 -4.52 -15.72 6.75
N HIS A 6 -5.51 -15.44 7.60
CA HIS A 6 -6.75 -14.75 7.19
C HIS A 6 -6.57 -13.22 6.99
N PHE A 7 -5.52 -12.66 7.57
CA PHE A 7 -5.21 -11.23 7.55
C PHE A 7 -4.09 -10.89 6.58
N VAL A 8 -3.71 -11.79 5.67
CA VAL A 8 -2.81 -11.47 4.56
C VAL A 8 -3.57 -11.50 3.23
N LEU A 9 -3.02 -10.83 2.23
CA LEU A 9 -3.42 -10.98 0.84
C LEU A 9 -2.48 -12.00 0.17
N PRO A 10 -2.99 -13.01 -0.55
CA PRO A 10 -2.17 -14.02 -1.21
C PRO A 10 -1.32 -13.42 -2.34
N ASN A 11 -0.16 -14.02 -2.62
CA ASN A 11 0.75 -13.51 -3.66
C ASN A 11 0.15 -13.57 -5.07
N GLU A 12 -0.77 -14.51 -5.28
CA GLU A 12 -1.52 -14.76 -6.51
C GLU A 12 -2.78 -13.89 -6.60
N GLN A 13 -2.87 -12.80 -5.82
CA GLN A 13 -4.00 -11.89 -5.84
C GLN A 13 -4.31 -11.45 -7.29
N PRO A 14 -5.55 -11.65 -7.78
CA PRO A 14 -5.89 -11.29 -9.14
C PRO A 14 -5.86 -9.77 -9.30
N VAL A 15 -5.19 -9.30 -10.35
CA VAL A 15 -5.17 -7.91 -10.77
C VAL A 15 -5.82 -7.83 -12.15
N VAL A 16 -6.82 -6.96 -12.26
CA VAL A 16 -7.57 -6.76 -13.50
C VAL A 16 -7.49 -5.29 -13.88
N GLU A 17 -7.16 -5.02 -15.13
CA GLU A 17 -7.12 -3.68 -15.68
C GLU A 17 -8.53 -3.22 -16.09
N LEU A 18 -8.92 -2.02 -15.66
CA LEU A 18 -10.17 -1.40 -16.11
C LEU A 18 -9.97 -0.80 -17.51
N ASP A 19 -10.46 -1.49 -18.55
CA ASP A 19 -10.45 -0.94 -19.90
C ASP A 19 -11.54 0.12 -20.08
N CYS A 20 -11.11 1.37 -20.22
CA CYS A 20 -11.96 2.50 -20.56
C CYS A 20 -11.62 3.13 -21.92
N THR A 21 -10.79 2.47 -22.74
CA THR A 21 -10.20 3.03 -23.97
C THR A 21 -11.27 3.43 -24.98
N THR A 22 -12.22 2.54 -25.26
CA THR A 22 -13.30 2.80 -26.23
C THR A 22 -14.20 3.94 -25.77
N ALA A 23 -14.62 3.93 -24.50
CA ALA A 23 -15.45 4.98 -23.92
C ALA A 23 -14.73 6.34 -23.95
N PHE A 24 -13.45 6.39 -23.57
CA PHE A 24 -12.68 7.63 -23.55
C PHE A 24 -12.44 8.19 -24.96
N LYS A 25 -12.28 7.34 -25.98
CA LYS A 25 -12.14 7.78 -27.38
C LYS A 25 -13.40 8.49 -27.91
N CYS A 26 -14.58 8.07 -27.46
CA CYS A 26 -15.86 8.68 -27.85
C CYS A 26 -16.09 10.07 -27.25
N LEU A 27 -15.31 10.49 -26.24
CA LEU A 27 -15.44 11.82 -25.65
C LEU A 27 -14.93 12.92 -26.60
N THR A 28 -15.69 14.01 -26.68
CA THR A 28 -15.24 15.25 -27.32
C THR A 28 -14.05 15.87 -26.56
N PRO A 29 -13.28 16.79 -27.18
CA PRO A 29 -12.20 17.48 -26.48
C PRO A 29 -12.65 18.18 -25.18
N ARG A 30 -13.87 18.75 -25.15
CA ARG A 30 -14.44 19.40 -23.96
C ARG A 30 -14.75 18.39 -22.86
N GLU A 31 -15.37 17.26 -23.20
CA GLU A 31 -15.69 16.21 -22.23
C GLU A 31 -14.44 15.55 -21.66
N LYS A 32 -13.38 15.38 -22.47
CA LYS A 32 -12.07 14.91 -21.97
C LYS A 32 -11.47 15.86 -20.94
N LEU A 33 -11.53 17.17 -21.17
CA LEU A 33 -11.08 18.16 -20.19
C LEU A 33 -11.94 18.11 -18.91
N TYR A 34 -13.27 18.03 -19.06
CA TYR A 34 -14.17 17.87 -17.93
C TYR A 34 -13.83 16.63 -17.09
N ALA A 35 -13.72 15.46 -17.74
CA ALA A 35 -13.36 14.21 -17.10
C ALA A 35 -11.97 14.27 -16.44
N HIS A 36 -10.99 14.93 -17.07
CA HIS A 36 -9.66 15.12 -16.49
C HIS A 36 -9.71 15.87 -15.15
N TYR A 37 -10.36 17.03 -15.12
CA TYR A 37 -10.42 17.84 -13.89
C TYR A 37 -11.31 17.20 -12.82
N LEU A 38 -12.40 16.53 -13.21
CA LEU A 38 -13.22 15.77 -12.29
C LEU A 38 -12.43 14.62 -11.66
N SER A 39 -11.70 13.83 -12.46
CA SER A 39 -10.85 12.74 -11.97
C SER A 39 -9.76 13.24 -11.04
N ARG A 40 -9.11 14.39 -11.34
CA ARG A 40 -8.13 15.00 -10.43
C ARG A 40 -8.75 15.38 -9.09
N ALA A 41 -9.95 15.96 -9.10
CA ALA A 41 -10.67 16.29 -7.87
C ALA A 41 -10.98 15.02 -7.06
N SER A 42 -11.45 13.96 -7.70
CA SER A 42 -11.73 12.67 -7.06
C SER A 42 -10.50 12.02 -6.45
N TRP A 43 -9.37 11.97 -7.18
CA TRP A 43 -8.12 11.39 -6.67
C TRP A 43 -7.49 12.20 -5.53
N ASN A 44 -7.60 13.53 -5.56
CA ASN A 44 -7.16 14.35 -4.44
C ASN A 44 -8.08 14.14 -3.22
N GLY A 45 -9.39 14.03 -3.44
CA GLY A 45 -10.37 13.78 -2.39
C GLY A 45 -10.24 12.39 -1.76
N SER A 46 -9.81 11.37 -2.52
CA SER A 46 -9.64 10.02 -1.99
C SER A 46 -8.55 9.92 -0.92
N LEU A 47 -7.59 10.85 -0.89
CA LEU A 47 -6.59 10.91 0.19
C LEU A 47 -7.21 11.15 1.57
N ILE A 48 -8.43 11.71 1.64
CA ILE A 48 -9.17 11.86 2.90
C ILE A 48 -9.53 10.48 3.48
N ILE A 49 -9.80 9.50 2.62
CA ILE A 49 -10.21 8.14 3.02
C ILE A 49 -9.12 7.48 3.87
N LEU A 50 -7.83 7.71 3.55
CA LEU A 50 -6.71 7.22 4.38
C LEU A 50 -6.88 7.62 5.85
N VAL A 51 -7.28 8.87 6.11
CA VAL A 51 -7.50 9.39 7.46
C VAL A 51 -8.79 8.83 8.08
N GLN A 52 -9.75 8.44 7.26
CA GLN A 52 -11.02 7.83 7.69
C GLN A 52 -10.90 6.32 7.95
N THR A 53 -9.88 5.64 7.40
CA THR A 53 -9.70 4.18 7.56
C THR A 53 -8.98 3.80 8.84
N SER A 54 -7.78 4.33 9.09
CA SER A 54 -7.01 4.00 10.30
C SER A 54 -5.99 5.10 10.64
N PRO A 55 -5.57 5.23 11.91
CA PRO A 55 -4.56 6.21 12.31
C PRO A 55 -3.23 6.07 11.55
N GLU A 56 -2.84 4.84 11.21
CA GLU A 56 -1.57 4.55 10.52
C GLU A 56 -1.64 4.70 8.99
N ALA A 57 -2.83 4.54 8.37
CA ALA A 57 -2.97 4.48 6.91
C ALA A 57 -2.33 5.66 6.15
N PRO A 58 -2.44 6.93 6.58
CA PRO A 58 -1.78 8.04 5.91
C PRO A 58 -0.25 7.92 5.87
N LEU A 59 0.36 7.47 6.97
CA LEU A 59 1.82 7.29 7.04
C LEU A 59 2.28 6.11 6.19
N VAL A 60 1.52 5.00 6.21
CA VAL A 60 1.79 3.83 5.37
C VAL A 60 1.72 4.21 3.90
N PHE A 61 0.71 4.98 3.48
CA PHE A 61 0.61 5.47 2.11
C PHE A 61 1.81 6.33 1.71
N VAL A 62 2.22 7.29 2.55
CA VAL A 62 3.38 8.16 2.25
C VAL A 62 4.68 7.35 2.14
N LEU A 63 4.90 6.38 3.05
CA LEU A 63 6.06 5.49 3.00
C LEU A 63 6.11 4.71 1.68
N LEU A 64 5.01 4.05 1.32
CA LEU A 64 4.92 3.22 0.12
C LEU A 64 4.99 4.06 -1.16
N HIS A 65 4.30 5.20 -1.19
CA HIS A 65 4.36 6.11 -2.33
C HIS A 65 5.79 6.61 -2.56
N LYS A 66 6.52 7.01 -1.53
CA LYS A 66 7.94 7.40 -1.66
C LYS A 66 8.82 6.24 -2.12
N LEU A 67 8.63 5.06 -1.53
CA LEU A 67 9.39 3.85 -1.86
C LEU A 67 9.32 3.51 -3.36
N PHE A 68 8.12 3.57 -3.95
CA PHE A 68 7.90 3.14 -5.33
C PHE A 68 7.95 4.26 -6.38
N SER A 69 7.98 5.55 -5.99
CA SER A 69 7.95 6.66 -6.95
C SER A 69 9.32 7.22 -7.34
N LEU A 70 10.39 6.90 -6.59
CA LEU A 70 11.71 7.53 -6.77
C LEU A 70 12.69 6.73 -7.64
N GLN A 71 12.32 5.50 -8.02
CA GLN A 71 13.09 4.68 -8.95
C GLN A 71 12.16 3.70 -9.71
N PRO A 72 12.59 3.18 -10.88
CA PRO A 72 11.87 2.11 -11.55
C PRO A 72 11.73 0.85 -10.68
N LEU A 73 10.57 0.19 -10.77
CA LEU A 73 10.28 -1.03 -9.99
C LEU A 73 11.30 -2.15 -10.25
N SER A 74 11.82 -2.26 -11.48
CA SER A 74 12.84 -3.24 -11.85
C SER A 74 14.16 -3.05 -11.09
N GLU A 75 14.55 -1.80 -10.83
CA GLU A 75 15.76 -1.46 -10.08
C GLU A 75 15.58 -1.75 -8.59
N LEU A 76 14.42 -1.39 -8.03
CA LEU A 76 14.09 -1.71 -6.63
C LEU A 76 14.06 -3.23 -6.43
N LYS A 77 13.44 -3.98 -7.36
CA LYS A 77 13.43 -5.45 -7.32
C LYS A 77 14.84 -6.02 -7.37
N LYS A 78 15.70 -5.52 -8.27
CA LYS A 78 17.10 -5.96 -8.36
C LYS A 78 17.86 -5.71 -7.06
N ALA A 79 17.69 -4.54 -6.43
CA ALA A 79 18.34 -4.20 -5.17
C ALA A 79 17.85 -5.09 -4.01
N ALA A 80 16.54 -5.31 -3.92
CA ALA A 80 15.93 -6.14 -2.88
C ALA A 80 16.37 -7.61 -2.97
N LEU A 81 16.38 -8.17 -4.19
CA LEU A 81 16.72 -9.58 -4.45
C LEU A 81 18.23 -9.87 -4.50
N GLY A 82 19.09 -8.86 -4.30
CA GLY A 82 20.53 -9.05 -4.22
C GLY A 82 20.94 -9.78 -2.93
N ASP A 83 22.16 -9.51 -2.43
CA ASP A 83 22.72 -10.18 -1.26
C ASP A 83 21.99 -9.88 0.07
N GLN A 84 20.89 -9.11 0.01
CA GLN A 84 20.07 -8.66 1.12
C GLN A 84 19.04 -9.71 1.58
N GLY A 85 18.96 -10.84 0.87
CA GLY A 85 18.23 -12.04 1.31
C GLY A 85 16.70 -11.92 1.29
N VAL A 86 16.12 -10.95 0.57
CA VAL A 86 14.68 -10.92 0.30
C VAL A 86 14.38 -11.91 -0.83
N THR A 87 13.41 -12.80 -0.64
CA THR A 87 13.04 -13.76 -1.68
C THR A 87 12.12 -13.13 -2.73
N PRO A 88 12.00 -13.72 -3.94
CA PRO A 88 11.02 -13.29 -4.93
C PRO A 88 9.58 -13.25 -4.38
N ASP A 89 9.21 -14.22 -3.55
CA ASP A 89 7.88 -14.32 -2.95
C ASP A 89 7.65 -13.26 -1.87
N GLU A 90 8.66 -12.92 -1.06
CA GLU A 90 8.58 -11.83 -0.09
C GLU A 90 8.47 -10.46 -0.80
N PHE A 91 9.21 -10.27 -1.90
CA PHE A 91 9.08 -9.06 -2.70
C PHE A 91 7.69 -8.97 -3.35
N GLN A 92 7.17 -10.07 -3.88
CA GLN A 92 5.79 -10.14 -4.41
C GLN A 92 4.76 -9.84 -3.33
N ALA A 93 4.91 -10.37 -2.11
CA ALA A 93 4.03 -10.08 -0.98
C ALA A 93 3.99 -8.58 -0.64
N LEU A 94 5.13 -7.87 -0.72
CA LEU A 94 5.18 -6.43 -0.55
C LEU A 94 4.43 -5.68 -1.66
N LEU A 95 4.54 -6.13 -2.92
CA LEU A 95 3.78 -5.54 -4.03
C LEU A 95 2.29 -5.74 -3.86
N VAL A 96 1.86 -6.93 -3.46
CA VAL A 96 0.45 -7.23 -3.19
C VAL A 96 -0.07 -6.39 -2.02
N TYR A 97 0.67 -6.31 -0.91
CA TYR A 97 0.31 -5.45 0.22
C TYR A 97 0.16 -3.98 -0.21
N THR A 98 1.14 -3.47 -0.96
CA THR A 98 1.13 -2.09 -1.47
C THR A 98 -0.06 -1.82 -2.38
N SER A 99 -0.35 -2.75 -3.29
CA SER A 99 -1.52 -2.68 -4.18
C SER A 99 -2.82 -2.70 -3.37
N GLY A 100 -2.88 -3.50 -2.31
CA GLY A 100 -3.99 -3.52 -1.36
C GLY A 100 -4.21 -2.17 -0.69
N ILE A 101 -3.14 -1.51 -0.20
CA ILE A 101 -3.23 -0.17 0.40
C ILE A 101 -3.78 0.84 -0.59
N PHE A 102 -3.25 0.88 -1.82
CA PHE A 102 -3.68 1.85 -2.82
C PHE A 102 -5.11 1.60 -3.31
N THR A 103 -5.53 0.34 -3.39
CA THR A 103 -6.89 -0.02 -3.84
C THR A 103 -7.94 0.28 -2.78
N ASN A 104 -7.64 0.01 -1.50
CA ASN A 104 -8.59 0.19 -0.40
C ASN A 104 -8.45 1.56 0.29
N ALA A 105 -7.52 2.40 -0.15
CA ALA A 105 -7.15 3.65 0.51
C ALA A 105 -6.87 3.47 2.02
N GLY A 106 -6.19 2.38 2.38
CA GLY A 106 -5.87 2.03 3.76
C GLY A 106 -5.59 0.54 3.95
N ASN A 107 -5.24 0.14 5.17
CA ASN A 107 -4.84 -1.23 5.54
C ASN A 107 -6.00 -2.12 6.03
N TYR A 108 -7.23 -1.81 5.64
CA TYR A 108 -8.43 -2.62 5.87
C TYR A 108 -9.12 -2.86 4.54
N LYS A 109 -9.66 -4.06 4.34
CA LYS A 109 -10.36 -4.45 3.11
C LYS A 109 -11.66 -3.66 3.02
N GLY A 110 -11.89 -2.94 1.91
CA GLY A 110 -13.14 -2.22 1.66
C GLY A 110 -14.35 -3.16 1.50
N PHE A 111 -14.11 -4.45 1.24
CA PHE A 111 -15.12 -5.49 1.37
C PHE A 111 -14.78 -6.41 2.55
N GLY A 112 -15.54 -6.29 3.63
CA GLY A 112 -15.43 -7.13 4.83
C GLY A 112 -14.68 -6.49 6.00
N ASP A 113 -14.25 -5.23 5.88
CA ASP A 113 -13.75 -4.36 6.95
C ASP A 113 -12.68 -5.00 7.87
N SER A 114 -11.94 -5.96 7.34
CA SER A 114 -10.89 -6.70 8.05
C SER A 114 -9.53 -6.13 7.69
N LYS A 115 -8.65 -6.04 8.69
CA LYS A 115 -7.28 -5.60 8.51
C LYS A 115 -6.56 -6.55 7.56
N PHE A 116 -5.60 -6.02 6.80
CA PHE A 116 -4.62 -6.87 6.14
C PHE A 116 -3.20 -6.38 6.41
N VAL A 117 -2.29 -7.32 6.61
CA VAL A 117 -0.88 -7.09 6.93
C VAL A 117 0.01 -7.63 5.80
N PRO A 118 1.26 -7.17 5.69
CA PRO A 118 2.17 -7.67 4.68
C PRO A 118 2.51 -9.14 4.91
N ASN A 119 2.48 -9.96 3.86
CA ASN A 119 2.86 -11.38 3.91
C ASN A 119 4.38 -11.60 3.81
N LEU A 120 5.16 -10.80 4.54
CA LEU A 120 6.61 -10.89 4.64
C LEU A 120 7.05 -10.41 6.03
N PRO A 121 8.18 -10.90 6.58
CA PRO A 121 8.68 -10.43 7.86
C PRO A 121 8.98 -8.93 7.85
N ALA A 122 8.70 -8.23 8.96
CA ALA A 122 8.96 -6.79 9.09
C ALA A 122 10.44 -6.43 8.81
N ALA A 123 11.38 -7.29 9.23
CA ALA A 123 12.80 -7.11 8.95
C ALA A 123 13.12 -7.13 7.45
N LYS A 124 12.41 -7.94 6.64
CA LYS A 124 12.59 -8.02 5.19
C LYS A 124 11.97 -6.80 4.50
N PHE A 125 10.84 -6.32 4.98
CA PHE A 125 10.29 -5.04 4.52
C PHE A 125 11.27 -3.88 4.79
N GLU A 126 11.83 -3.81 6.00
CA GLU A 126 12.83 -2.78 6.32
C GLU A 126 14.07 -2.85 5.43
N VAL A 127 14.53 -4.06 5.07
CA VAL A 127 15.60 -4.25 4.08
C VAL A 127 15.24 -3.64 2.73
N VAL A 128 14.03 -3.89 2.20
CA VAL A 128 13.58 -3.28 0.93
C VAL A 128 13.53 -1.76 1.02
N ILE A 129 13.07 -1.22 2.16
CA ILE A 129 13.09 0.23 2.39
C ILE A 129 14.53 0.75 2.33
N LYS A 130 15.46 0.13 3.07
CA LYS A 130 16.85 0.61 3.21
C LYS A 130 17.66 0.50 1.91
N CYS A 131 17.39 -0.49 1.07
CA CYS A 131 18.08 -0.62 -0.22
C CYS A 131 17.49 0.27 -1.33
N SER A 132 16.38 0.97 -1.06
CA SER A 132 15.73 1.83 -2.05
C SER A 132 16.44 3.16 -2.23
N GLU A 133 16.28 3.73 -3.42
CA GLU A 133 16.74 5.09 -3.75
C GLU A 133 16.06 6.15 -2.86
N ALA A 134 14.81 5.90 -2.45
CA ALA A 134 14.11 6.77 -1.51
C ALA A 134 14.85 6.88 -0.17
N TYR A 135 15.37 5.77 0.34
CA TYR A 135 16.14 5.76 1.58
C TYR A 135 17.54 6.35 1.39
N HIS A 136 18.20 6.12 0.26
CA HIS A 136 19.50 6.75 -0.01
C HIS A 136 19.40 8.28 -0.08
N ARG A 137 18.32 8.82 -0.66
CA ARG A 137 18.08 10.27 -0.76
C ARG A 137 17.69 10.90 0.58
N GLU A 138 16.77 10.28 1.29
CA GLU A 138 16.18 10.84 2.52
C GLU A 138 16.18 9.82 3.67
N PRO A 139 17.36 9.35 4.14
CA PRO A 139 17.43 8.21 5.06
C PRO A 139 16.72 8.48 6.38
N LYS A 140 16.86 9.69 6.94
CA LYS A 140 16.17 10.09 8.17
C LYS A 140 14.66 10.11 8.01
N VAL A 141 14.15 10.54 6.86
CA VAL A 141 12.71 10.63 6.59
C VAL A 141 12.13 9.25 6.41
N MET A 142 12.74 8.42 5.57
CA MET A 142 12.27 7.05 5.33
C MET A 142 12.34 6.19 6.60
N GLN A 143 13.42 6.30 7.38
CA GLN A 143 13.52 5.62 8.67
C GLN A 143 12.45 6.11 9.65
N SER A 144 12.23 7.43 9.75
CA SER A 144 11.19 7.99 10.61
C SER A 144 9.78 7.54 10.21
N LEU A 145 9.47 7.49 8.92
CA LEU A 145 8.19 6.97 8.42
C LEU A 145 8.01 5.50 8.83
N TRP A 146 9.03 4.66 8.58
CA TRP A 146 9.01 3.24 8.95
C TRP A 146 8.82 3.03 10.45
N ASP A 147 9.64 3.67 11.28
CA ASP A 147 9.58 3.49 12.74
C ASP A 147 8.24 3.92 13.34
N ARG A 148 7.57 4.90 12.73
CA ARG A 148 6.26 5.40 13.19
C ARG A 148 5.09 4.50 12.81
N CYS A 149 5.22 3.62 11.82
CA CYS A 149 4.10 2.79 11.36
C CYS A 149 4.36 1.28 11.36
N LYS A 150 5.61 0.80 11.48
CA LYS A 150 5.94 -0.63 11.37
C LYS A 150 5.16 -1.51 12.35
N ASP A 151 5.05 -1.08 13.60
CA ASP A 151 4.33 -1.87 14.61
C ASP A 151 2.83 -1.91 14.28
N ALA A 152 2.26 -0.77 13.87
CA ALA A 152 0.86 -0.68 13.49
C ALA A 152 0.54 -1.48 12.22
N ILE A 153 1.44 -1.51 11.23
CA ILE A 153 1.29 -2.30 10.00
C ILE A 153 1.07 -3.79 10.33
N TYR A 154 1.84 -4.34 11.27
CA TYR A 154 1.81 -5.77 11.62
C TYR A 154 0.92 -6.10 12.83
N LEU A 155 0.28 -5.11 13.45
CA LEU A 155 -0.51 -5.31 14.66
C LEU A 155 -1.80 -6.09 14.36
N LEU A 156 -1.86 -7.34 14.84
CA LEU A 156 -3.03 -8.21 14.83
C LEU A 156 -3.41 -8.61 16.27
N LYS A 157 -4.18 -7.73 16.93
CA LYS A 157 -4.79 -8.01 18.24
C LYS A 157 -6.30 -7.84 18.19
N GLU A 158 -6.99 -8.34 19.22
CA GLU A 158 -8.42 -8.12 19.34
C GLU A 158 -8.75 -6.62 19.33
N GLY A 159 -9.84 -6.27 18.64
CA GLY A 159 -10.23 -4.87 18.41
C GLY A 159 -9.50 -4.15 17.26
N VAL A 160 -8.42 -4.68 16.67
CA VAL A 160 -7.83 -4.08 15.45
C VAL A 160 -7.94 -4.99 14.23
N LYS A 161 -8.47 -6.20 14.40
CA LYS A 161 -8.66 -7.15 13.30
C LYS A 161 -9.76 -6.71 12.32
N CYS A 162 -10.76 -5.98 12.83
CA CYS A 162 -11.86 -5.44 12.03
C CYS A 162 -12.15 -4.00 12.44
N LEU A 163 -12.68 -3.20 11.51
CA LEU A 163 -13.25 -1.90 11.84
C LEU A 163 -14.52 -2.10 12.68
N GLY A 164 -14.71 -1.22 13.64
CA GLY A 164 -15.86 -1.25 14.54
C GLY A 164 -15.66 -0.32 15.71
N PHE A 165 -16.73 -0.11 16.47
CA PHE A 165 -16.63 0.57 17.75
C PHE A 165 -16.14 -0.42 18.80
N HIS A 166 -15.16 -0.02 19.60
CA HIS A 166 -14.83 -0.73 20.82
C HIS A 166 -15.87 -0.42 21.88
N ASP A 167 -16.26 -1.44 22.64
CA ASP A 167 -17.01 -1.21 23.86
C ASP A 167 -16.20 -0.28 24.77
N LYS A 168 -16.88 0.73 25.35
CA LYS A 168 -16.25 1.62 26.33
C LYS A 168 -15.81 0.76 27.52
N VAL A 169 -14.49 0.63 27.70
CA VAL A 169 -13.90 0.15 28.96
C VAL A 169 -14.17 1.17 30.05
#